data_AF-A0A2V8P0K6-F1
#
_entry.id   AF-A0A2V8P0K6-F1
#
_cell.length_a   1.000
_cell.length_b   1.000
_cell.length_c   1.000
_cell.angle_alpha   90.00
_cell.angle_beta   90.00
_cell.angle_gamma   90.00
#
_symmetry.space_group_name_H-M   'P 1'
#
loop_
_entity.id
_entity.type
_entity.pdbx_description
1 polymer ?
#
loop_
_entity_poly.entity_id
_entity_poly.type
_entity_poly.pdbx_seq_one_letter_code
_entity_poly.pdbx_strand_id
1 'polypeptide(L)'
;MQDIESLIHKAVDSRYPLAERHEAFGGLVARFQDMAFGCAYAVLGDFCMAEDVAQEAFVNAWQRLHQLRTPAAFPGWLRRIVLTECNRLTRGKRLQFVPLDEGVNTPSASPDARAIAEQRELREKVRAALKSLPVNERVVTTLFYIDGYTQADIGDFLQLPVTTINKRLYTARQRLKESFVETFKDDLRRQRPSRDQSFATKVKASLRPFKNEDWRSISQIAPARERYDPEGFDLWLRGRKMFDDSRYVRRHYLAEHAETGQLFGYGAIEQSIYLPKYRLFLVLDPSWLRLGVGDLLLDKLTCDLVEAGAVTVSFRDYTAQDEILSFLIERGFIETMRLMDLRLSVGEAEIAPFSTVVEKVRERGISISTLAEERAHDPRYVEKLYDLTSTLRIDDPLRDPFAPASFYEREARLWLERPYVLPDAYFIAKHSDRYVGVSDLNLLDVVPEGVTHGFTGVRREYRHQGICTALKVRAIEYAKRHGYRTVRAFNSPLHSELLALNERLGFRSLFSYVTLEKCLKEVAQVSSDIYDQYAGRYRDDSRCRDLIIVIRNEEGRLTAEAIGQKVELFPESEKKFFVKQFYGEITFFKDESGEVTHLVSRTRGLNQPETVLHAKKIE
;
A
#
# COMPACT_ATOMS: atom_id res chain seq x y z
N MET A 1 29.77 -24.61 -21.76
CA MET A 1 28.85 -25.10 -20.72
C MET A 1 29.72 -25.63 -19.59
N GLN A 2 29.99 -24.80 -18.58
CA GLN A 2 30.99 -25.08 -17.54
C GLN A 2 30.57 -26.24 -16.63
N ASP A 3 31.56 -27.02 -16.23
CA ASP A 3 31.44 -28.09 -15.24
C ASP A 3 31.11 -27.51 -13.84
N ILE A 4 30.20 -28.15 -13.11
CA ILE A 4 29.79 -27.72 -11.74
C ILE A 4 31.03 -27.63 -10.84
N GLU A 5 31.96 -28.57 -11.00
CA GLU A 5 33.20 -28.60 -10.23
C GLU A 5 34.05 -27.35 -10.49
N SER A 6 34.15 -26.92 -11.75
CA SER A 6 34.87 -25.70 -12.12
C SER A 6 34.27 -24.45 -11.49
N LEU A 7 32.94 -24.32 -11.49
CA LEU A 7 32.25 -23.20 -10.85
C LEU A 7 32.49 -23.17 -9.34
N ILE A 8 32.42 -24.32 -8.67
CA ILE A 8 32.65 -24.41 -7.22
C ILE A 8 34.11 -24.11 -6.88
N HIS A 9 35.07 -24.67 -7.62
CA HIS A 9 36.48 -24.38 -7.42
C HIS A 9 36.77 -22.89 -7.56
N LYS A 10 36.26 -22.25 -8.62
CA LYS A 10 36.41 -20.80 -8.82
C LYS A 10 35.72 -20.00 -7.71
N ALA A 11 34.55 -20.43 -7.24
CA ALA A 11 33.80 -19.74 -6.18
C ALA A 11 34.49 -19.79 -4.80
N VAL A 12 35.17 -20.90 -4.47
CA VAL A 12 35.79 -21.12 -3.15
C VAL A 12 37.25 -20.67 -3.10
N ASP A 13 37.97 -20.69 -4.22
CA ASP A 13 39.40 -20.37 -4.26
C ASP A 13 39.65 -18.87 -4.02
N SER A 14 40.26 -18.56 -2.88
CA SER A 14 40.56 -17.20 -2.43
C SER A 14 41.57 -16.45 -3.30
N ARG A 15 42.20 -17.12 -4.27
CA ARG A 15 43.10 -16.48 -5.25
C ARG A 15 42.34 -15.68 -6.31
N TYR A 16 41.06 -15.99 -6.54
CA TYR A 16 40.23 -15.21 -7.45
C TYR A 16 39.66 -13.95 -6.76
N PRO A 17 39.56 -12.82 -7.48
CA PRO A 17 38.83 -11.65 -6.99
C PRO A 17 37.41 -12.01 -6.58
N LEU A 18 36.91 -11.34 -5.54
CA LEU A 18 35.59 -11.62 -4.98
C LEU A 18 34.46 -11.54 -6.03
N ALA A 19 34.52 -10.54 -6.93
CA ALA A 19 33.58 -10.40 -8.03
C ALA A 19 33.53 -11.63 -8.97
N GLU A 20 34.69 -12.23 -9.25
CA GLU A 20 34.79 -13.42 -10.11
C GLU A 20 34.31 -14.69 -9.39
N ARG A 21 34.52 -14.78 -8.08
CA ARG A 21 33.99 -15.86 -7.24
C ARG A 21 32.46 -15.80 -7.17
N HIS A 22 31.92 -14.58 -7.10
CA HIS A 22 30.50 -14.28 -7.19
C HIS A 22 29.88 -14.56 -8.54
N GLU A 23 30.58 -14.28 -9.63
CA GLU A 23 30.14 -14.65 -10.96
C GLU A 23 30.05 -16.17 -11.11
N ALA A 24 31.05 -16.90 -10.61
CA ALA A 24 31.04 -18.36 -10.60
C ALA A 24 29.87 -18.92 -9.75
N PHE A 25 29.61 -18.33 -8.58
CA PHE A 25 28.44 -18.69 -7.78
C PHE A 25 27.11 -18.32 -8.44
N GLY A 26 27.04 -17.18 -9.14
CA GLY A 26 25.89 -16.81 -9.96
C GLY A 26 25.59 -17.84 -11.05
N GLY A 27 26.61 -18.46 -11.63
CA GLY A 27 26.45 -19.62 -12.54
C GLY A 27 25.82 -20.83 -11.86
N LEU A 28 26.14 -21.09 -10.57
CA LEU A 28 25.48 -22.14 -9.78
C LEU A 28 24.02 -21.76 -9.48
N VAL A 29 23.74 -20.52 -9.10
CA VAL A 29 22.37 -20.02 -8.86
C VAL A 29 21.52 -20.20 -10.11
N ALA A 30 21.98 -19.70 -11.26
CA ALA A 30 21.26 -19.80 -12.53
C ALA A 30 20.96 -21.25 -12.91
N ARG A 31 21.86 -22.19 -12.59
CA ARG A 31 21.70 -23.61 -12.90
C ARG A 31 20.71 -24.34 -11.99
N PHE A 32 20.64 -23.96 -10.72
CA PHE A 32 19.87 -24.71 -9.71
C PHE A 32 18.65 -23.96 -9.15
N GLN A 33 18.41 -22.71 -9.56
CA GLN A 33 17.34 -21.87 -9.03
C GLN A 33 15.95 -22.51 -9.14
N ASP A 34 15.59 -23.08 -10.30
CA ASP A 34 14.28 -23.70 -10.48
C ASP A 34 14.17 -25.02 -9.72
N MET A 35 15.26 -25.79 -9.59
CA MET A 35 15.26 -27.00 -8.77
C MET A 35 15.09 -26.69 -7.29
N ALA A 36 15.79 -25.67 -6.79
CA ALA A 36 15.66 -25.23 -5.40
C ALA A 36 14.24 -24.74 -5.11
N PHE A 37 13.70 -23.86 -5.97
CA PHE A 37 12.34 -23.36 -5.89
C PHE A 37 11.29 -24.49 -6.00
N GLY A 38 11.40 -25.36 -7.00
CA GLY A 38 10.48 -26.48 -7.18
C GLY A 38 10.50 -27.46 -6.00
N CYS A 39 11.68 -27.69 -5.40
CA CYS A 39 11.80 -28.49 -4.19
C CYS A 39 11.11 -27.81 -2.99
N ALA A 40 11.34 -26.51 -2.78
CA ALA A 40 10.69 -25.74 -1.72
C ALA A 40 9.17 -25.67 -1.90
N TYR A 41 8.69 -25.43 -3.12
CA TYR A 41 7.27 -25.41 -3.46
C TYR A 41 6.61 -26.76 -3.19
N ALA A 42 7.27 -27.88 -3.51
CA ALA A 42 6.74 -29.20 -3.19
C ALA A 42 6.61 -29.44 -1.67
N VAL A 43 7.32 -28.71 -0.82
CA VAL A 43 7.20 -28.83 0.64
C VAL A 43 6.18 -27.85 1.20
N LEU A 44 6.26 -26.58 0.80
CA LEU A 44 5.49 -25.47 1.38
C LEU A 44 4.13 -25.29 0.69
N GLY A 45 4.06 -25.69 -0.58
CA GLY A 45 2.91 -25.53 -1.45
C GLY A 45 2.62 -24.08 -1.84
N ASP A 46 3.48 -23.11 -1.51
CA ASP A 46 3.26 -21.68 -1.72
C ASP A 46 4.40 -21.08 -2.53
N PHE A 47 4.09 -20.32 -3.59
CA PHE A 47 5.11 -19.82 -4.53
C PHE A 47 5.99 -18.74 -3.90
N CYS A 48 5.41 -17.78 -3.18
CA CYS A 48 6.16 -16.71 -2.52
C CYS A 48 7.10 -17.31 -1.47
N MET A 49 6.58 -18.20 -0.61
CA MET A 49 7.43 -18.86 0.39
C MET A 49 8.52 -19.74 -0.25
N ALA A 50 8.24 -20.37 -1.40
CA ALA A 50 9.21 -21.20 -2.09
C ALA A 50 10.36 -20.38 -2.71
N GLU A 51 10.04 -19.20 -3.26
CA GLU A 51 11.04 -18.27 -3.79
C GLU A 51 11.94 -17.73 -2.67
N ASP A 52 11.35 -17.30 -1.55
CA ASP A 52 12.08 -16.86 -0.35
C ASP A 52 13.02 -17.96 0.19
N VAL A 53 12.53 -19.19 0.30
CA VAL A 53 13.37 -20.32 0.76
C VAL A 53 14.48 -20.64 -0.22
N ALA A 54 14.22 -20.59 -1.52
CA ALA A 54 15.24 -20.82 -2.51
C ALA A 54 16.34 -19.74 -2.42
N GLN A 55 15.96 -18.47 -2.28
CA GLN A 55 16.88 -17.35 -2.11
C GLN A 55 17.74 -17.52 -0.84
N GLU A 56 17.11 -17.73 0.31
CA GLU A 56 17.79 -17.97 1.59
C GLU A 56 18.73 -19.18 1.52
N ALA A 57 18.31 -20.25 0.83
CA ALA A 57 19.14 -21.43 0.64
C ALA A 57 20.39 -21.13 -0.20
N PHE A 58 20.30 -20.31 -1.25
CA PHE A 58 21.48 -19.88 -2.00
C PHE A 58 22.39 -18.96 -1.18
N VAL A 59 21.84 -18.03 -0.40
CA VAL A 59 22.64 -17.19 0.51
C VAL A 59 23.41 -18.07 1.52
N ASN A 60 22.73 -19.04 2.12
CA ASN A 60 23.36 -20.00 3.04
C ASN A 60 24.37 -20.91 2.33
N ALA A 61 24.09 -21.32 1.09
CA ALA A 61 25.00 -22.10 0.27
C ALA A 61 26.29 -21.31 -0.02
N TRP A 62 26.20 -20.03 -0.38
CA TRP A 62 27.36 -19.16 -0.56
C TRP A 62 28.25 -19.11 0.69
N GLN A 63 27.65 -18.81 1.84
CA GLN A 63 28.35 -18.68 3.11
C GLN A 63 29.09 -19.96 3.52
N ARG A 64 28.54 -21.13 3.20
CA ARG A 64 29.07 -22.44 3.61
C ARG A 64 29.77 -23.19 2.49
N LEU A 65 29.89 -22.60 1.29
CA LEU A 65 30.41 -23.30 0.11
C LEU A 65 31.82 -23.84 0.34
N HIS A 66 32.65 -23.11 1.08
CA HIS A 66 34.00 -23.51 1.48
C HIS A 66 34.06 -24.80 2.33
N GLN A 67 32.94 -25.23 2.91
CA GLN A 67 32.83 -26.44 3.72
C GLN A 67 32.49 -27.67 2.88
N LEU A 68 32.10 -27.48 1.61
CA LEU A 68 31.78 -28.57 0.70
C LEU A 68 33.08 -29.24 0.21
N ARG A 69 33.39 -30.42 0.77
CA ARG A 69 34.62 -31.17 0.46
C ARG A 69 34.64 -31.78 -0.94
N THR A 70 33.46 -32.11 -1.48
CA THR A 70 33.31 -32.78 -2.77
C THR A 70 32.41 -31.94 -3.67
N PRO A 71 32.97 -31.21 -4.65
CA PRO A 71 32.20 -30.32 -5.52
C PRO A 71 31.02 -31.00 -6.23
N ALA A 72 31.19 -32.23 -6.72
CA ALA A 72 30.13 -33.02 -7.35
C ALA A 72 28.91 -33.28 -6.44
N ALA A 73 29.05 -33.19 -5.11
CA ALA A 73 27.95 -33.38 -4.16
C ALA A 73 27.05 -32.13 -3.99
N PHE A 74 27.38 -31.02 -4.67
CA PHE A 74 26.65 -29.76 -4.55
C PHE A 74 25.12 -29.88 -4.75
N PRO A 75 24.58 -30.60 -5.75
CA PRO A 75 23.13 -30.68 -5.94
C PRO A 75 22.41 -31.25 -4.71
N GLY A 76 22.91 -32.38 -4.18
CA GLY A 76 22.35 -33.00 -2.98
C GLY A 76 22.58 -32.17 -1.71
N TRP A 77 23.71 -31.46 -1.63
CA TRP A 77 24.01 -30.55 -0.52
C TRP A 77 23.09 -29.32 -0.50
N LEU A 78 22.90 -28.66 -1.65
CA LEU A 78 21.97 -27.54 -1.80
C LEU A 78 20.55 -27.96 -1.46
N ARG A 79 20.09 -29.12 -1.96
CA ARG A 79 18.78 -29.69 -1.58
C ARG A 79 18.64 -29.79 -0.06
N ARG A 80 19.68 -30.23 0.65
CA ARG A 80 19.64 -30.34 2.12
C ARG A 80 19.49 -28.98 2.80
N ILE A 81 20.12 -27.92 2.27
CA ILE A 81 19.93 -26.55 2.74
C ILE A 81 18.49 -26.11 2.51
N VAL A 82 17.96 -26.27 1.29
CA VAL A 82 16.56 -25.94 0.94
C VAL A 82 15.58 -26.63 1.90
N LEU A 83 15.74 -27.92 2.16
CA LEU A 83 14.87 -28.65 3.09
C LEU A 83 15.02 -28.19 4.54
N THR A 84 16.23 -27.78 4.95
CA THR A 84 16.47 -27.22 6.28
C THR A 84 15.73 -25.90 6.45
N GLU A 85 15.77 -25.02 5.45
CA GLU A 85 15.04 -23.74 5.45
C GLU A 85 13.52 -23.94 5.42
N CYS A 86 13.02 -24.90 4.61
CA CYS A 86 11.61 -25.30 4.66
C CYS A 86 11.19 -25.75 6.08
N ASN A 87 12.02 -26.57 6.74
CA ASN A 87 11.77 -27.07 8.08
C ASN A 87 11.81 -25.95 9.14
N ARG A 88 12.69 -24.95 8.97
CA ARG A 88 12.75 -23.76 9.83
C ARG A 88 11.43 -23.00 9.81
N LEU A 89 10.89 -22.72 8.62
CA LEU A 89 9.62 -22.00 8.46
C LEU A 89 8.41 -22.79 8.95
N THR A 90 8.42 -24.12 8.82
CA THR A 90 7.29 -24.96 9.25
C THR A 90 7.31 -25.26 10.76
N ARG A 91 8.48 -25.28 11.43
CA ARG A 91 8.58 -25.44 12.89
C ARG A 91 7.97 -24.28 13.69
N GLY A 92 7.92 -23.07 13.12
CA GLY A 92 7.26 -21.90 13.72
C GLY A 92 5.73 -21.88 13.57
N LYS A 93 5.14 -22.79 12.77
CA LYS A 93 3.72 -22.77 12.40
C LYS A 93 2.84 -23.77 13.16
N ARG A 94 3.16 -24.11 14.41
CA ARG A 94 2.21 -24.84 15.29
C ARG A 94 1.14 -23.88 15.84
N LEU A 95 0.27 -23.41 14.95
CA LEU A 95 -1.03 -22.81 15.29
C LEU A 95 -2.13 -23.68 14.67
N GLN A 96 -3.12 -24.02 15.49
CA GLN A 96 -4.22 -24.94 15.20
C GLN A 96 -5.06 -24.45 14.02
N PHE A 97 -5.33 -25.34 13.07
CA PHE A 97 -6.39 -25.15 12.08
C PHE A 97 -7.71 -25.63 12.66
N VAL A 98 -8.73 -24.77 12.65
CA VAL A 98 -10.15 -25.15 12.75
C VAL A 98 -10.66 -25.33 11.31
N PRO A 99 -11.47 -26.36 11.00
CA PRO A 99 -11.98 -26.57 9.64
C PRO A 99 -12.98 -25.47 9.26
N LEU A 100 -12.90 -24.95 8.04
CA LEU A 100 -13.93 -24.11 7.43
C LEU A 100 -14.79 -24.99 6.53
N ASP A 101 -16.07 -25.13 6.87
CA ASP A 101 -17.09 -25.80 6.04
C ASP A 101 -17.48 -24.96 4.81
N GLU A 102 -17.96 -25.68 3.80
CA GLU A 102 -18.19 -25.30 2.40
C GLU A 102 -19.37 -24.33 2.11
N GLY A 103 -19.27 -23.60 0.98
CA GLY A 103 -20.38 -22.97 0.23
C GLY A 103 -20.39 -21.43 0.26
N VAL A 104 -20.64 -20.65 -0.81
CA VAL A 104 -21.18 -20.86 -2.17
C VAL A 104 -20.66 -19.74 -3.09
N ASN A 105 -20.37 -20.05 -4.36
CA ASN A 105 -19.93 -19.12 -5.41
C ASN A 105 -21.11 -18.38 -6.05
N THR A 106 -20.98 -17.07 -6.35
CA THR A 106 -21.82 -16.40 -7.36
C THR A 106 -20.97 -15.47 -8.27
N PRO A 107 -21.14 -15.47 -9.61
CA PRO A 107 -20.18 -14.92 -10.58
C PRO A 107 -20.47 -13.45 -10.97
N SER A 108 -19.42 -12.64 -11.13
CA SER A 108 -19.50 -11.32 -11.78
C SER A 108 -19.26 -11.43 -13.29
N ALA A 109 -20.18 -10.85 -14.08
CA ALA A 109 -20.27 -10.96 -15.53
C ALA A 109 -19.40 -9.95 -16.29
N SER A 110 -18.08 -9.99 -16.05
CA SER A 110 -17.08 -9.61 -17.05
C SER A 110 -16.44 -10.90 -17.59
N PRO A 111 -16.23 -11.05 -18.90
CA PRO A 111 -15.51 -12.20 -19.47
C PRO A 111 -14.19 -12.48 -18.74
N ASP A 112 -13.51 -11.41 -18.29
CA ASP A 112 -12.24 -11.48 -17.59
C ASP A 112 -12.39 -11.89 -16.12
N ALA A 113 -13.42 -11.40 -15.42
CA ALA A 113 -13.62 -11.70 -13.98
C ALA A 113 -14.03 -13.16 -13.74
N ARG A 114 -14.89 -13.70 -14.60
CA ARG A 114 -15.29 -15.12 -14.57
C ARG A 114 -14.11 -16.02 -14.91
N ALA A 115 -13.32 -15.67 -15.93
CA ALA A 115 -12.12 -16.41 -16.29
C ALA A 115 -11.08 -16.39 -15.15
N ILE A 116 -10.91 -15.27 -14.46
CA ILE A 116 -10.00 -15.15 -13.30
C ILE A 116 -10.46 -16.00 -12.12
N ALA A 117 -11.76 -16.01 -11.80
CA ALA A 117 -12.32 -16.84 -10.72
C ALA A 117 -12.24 -18.35 -11.05
N GLU A 118 -12.60 -18.74 -12.27
CA GLU A 118 -12.48 -20.13 -12.76
C GLU A 118 -11.02 -20.59 -12.75
N GLN A 119 -10.08 -19.73 -13.15
CA GLN A 119 -8.65 -20.03 -13.11
C GLN A 119 -8.12 -20.15 -11.68
N ARG A 120 -8.63 -19.34 -10.74
CA ARG A 120 -8.28 -19.42 -9.32
C ARG A 120 -8.80 -20.71 -8.66
N GLU A 121 -10.06 -21.06 -8.90
CA GLU A 121 -10.65 -22.30 -8.40
C GLU A 121 -9.94 -23.53 -8.97
N LEU A 122 -9.60 -23.49 -10.27
CA LEU A 122 -8.81 -24.54 -10.92
C LEU A 122 -7.41 -24.66 -10.29
N ARG A 123 -6.74 -23.55 -10.00
CA ARG A 123 -5.44 -23.50 -9.31
C ARG A 123 -5.49 -24.10 -7.92
N GLU A 124 -6.52 -23.78 -7.15
CA GLU A 124 -6.72 -24.34 -5.81
C GLU A 124 -6.95 -25.85 -5.86
N LYS A 125 -7.73 -26.33 -6.83
CA LYS A 125 -7.91 -27.77 -7.10
C LYS A 125 -6.61 -28.46 -7.50
N VAL A 126 -5.79 -27.84 -8.35
CA VAL A 126 -4.46 -28.35 -8.72
C VAL A 126 -3.54 -28.42 -7.50
N ARG A 127 -3.50 -27.36 -6.67
CA ARG A 127 -2.72 -27.31 -5.42
C ARG A 127 -3.16 -28.40 -4.44
N ALA A 128 -4.46 -28.63 -4.30
CA ALA A 128 -5.01 -29.69 -3.44
C ALA A 128 -4.65 -31.09 -3.96
N ALA A 129 -4.75 -31.33 -5.27
CA ALA A 129 -4.38 -32.61 -5.90
C ALA A 129 -2.88 -32.91 -5.75
N LEU A 130 -2.01 -31.90 -5.80
CA LEU A 130 -0.59 -32.08 -5.50
C LEU A 130 -0.37 -32.38 -4.02
N LYS A 131 -1.05 -31.68 -3.11
CA LYS A 131 -0.97 -31.95 -1.67
C LYS A 131 -1.39 -33.36 -1.30
N SER A 132 -2.34 -33.97 -2.02
CA SER A 132 -2.72 -35.37 -1.81
C SER A 132 -1.67 -36.40 -2.24
N LEU A 133 -0.70 -36.01 -3.07
CA LEU A 133 0.43 -36.89 -3.39
C LEU A 133 1.35 -37.05 -2.16
N PRO A 134 1.93 -38.24 -1.96
CA PRO A 134 3.06 -38.41 -1.06
C PRO A 134 4.18 -37.42 -1.38
N VAL A 135 4.83 -36.85 -0.35
CA VAL A 135 5.86 -35.81 -0.47
C VAL A 135 6.94 -36.19 -1.50
N ASN A 136 7.38 -37.45 -1.47
CA ASN A 136 8.43 -38.00 -2.33
C ASN A 136 8.02 -38.10 -3.81
N GLU A 137 6.74 -38.28 -4.10
CA GLU A 137 6.18 -38.24 -5.46
C GLU A 137 5.99 -36.79 -5.90
N ARG A 138 5.40 -35.96 -5.04
CA ARG A 138 5.16 -34.53 -5.31
C ARG A 138 6.43 -33.77 -5.69
N VAL A 139 7.53 -33.99 -4.97
CA VAL A 139 8.82 -33.36 -5.26
C VAL A 139 9.30 -33.73 -6.66
N VAL A 140 9.27 -35.02 -7.02
CA VAL A 140 9.70 -35.50 -8.33
C VAL A 140 8.82 -34.94 -9.45
N THR A 141 7.51 -34.94 -9.25
CA THR A 141 6.54 -34.40 -10.21
C THR A 141 6.75 -32.90 -10.44
N THR A 142 6.95 -32.14 -9.36
CA THR A 142 7.19 -30.69 -9.45
C THR A 142 8.46 -30.38 -10.23
N LEU A 143 9.57 -31.06 -9.89
CA LEU A 143 10.86 -30.86 -10.58
C LEU A 143 10.80 -31.27 -12.06
N PHE A 144 10.03 -32.28 -12.40
CA PHE A 144 9.87 -32.72 -13.80
C PHE A 144 9.12 -31.70 -14.65
N TYR A 145 8.10 -31.04 -14.09
CA TYR A 145 7.25 -30.11 -14.86
C TYR A 145 7.74 -28.66 -14.84
N ILE A 146 8.67 -28.28 -13.96
CA ILE A 146 9.09 -26.88 -13.78
C ILE A 146 10.03 -26.35 -14.88
N ASP A 147 11.04 -27.13 -15.29
CA ASP A 147 12.09 -26.64 -16.21
C ASP A 147 12.64 -27.69 -17.18
N GLY A 148 11.84 -28.69 -17.57
CA GLY A 148 12.26 -29.67 -18.59
C GLY A 148 13.49 -30.50 -18.22
N TYR A 149 13.85 -30.54 -16.94
CA TYR A 149 14.93 -31.35 -16.40
C TYR A 149 14.75 -32.82 -16.76
N THR A 150 15.85 -33.46 -17.15
CA THR A 150 15.84 -34.90 -17.40
C THR A 150 15.68 -35.66 -16.08
N GLN A 151 15.24 -36.91 -16.16
CA GLN A 151 15.12 -37.76 -14.98
C GLN A 151 16.50 -38.04 -14.33
N ALA A 152 17.59 -37.91 -15.10
CA ALA A 152 18.96 -37.94 -14.60
C ALA A 152 19.26 -36.70 -13.75
N ASP A 153 18.98 -35.49 -14.27
CA ASP A 153 19.19 -34.24 -13.54
C ASP A 153 18.42 -34.22 -12.20
N ILE A 154 17.17 -34.69 -12.22
CA ILE A 154 16.34 -34.83 -11.01
C ILE A 154 16.92 -35.90 -10.07
N GLY A 155 17.43 -37.00 -10.62
CA GLY A 155 18.10 -38.06 -9.87
C GLY A 155 19.33 -37.54 -9.13
N ASP A 156 20.17 -36.74 -9.79
CA ASP A 156 21.36 -36.13 -9.21
C ASP A 156 21.01 -35.13 -8.10
N PHE A 157 20.03 -34.25 -8.34
CA PHE A 157 19.57 -33.30 -7.32
C PHE A 157 18.94 -33.98 -6.10
N LEU A 158 18.12 -35.02 -6.32
CA LEU A 158 17.46 -35.76 -5.25
C LEU A 158 18.32 -36.85 -4.62
N GLN A 159 19.48 -37.17 -5.21
CA GLN A 159 20.35 -38.29 -4.83
C GLN A 159 19.59 -39.63 -4.86
N LEU A 160 18.92 -39.90 -5.99
CA LEU A 160 18.09 -41.09 -6.20
C LEU A 160 18.36 -41.73 -7.58
N PRO A 161 18.28 -43.07 -7.70
CA PRO A 161 18.38 -43.73 -8.99
C PRO A 161 17.27 -43.30 -9.96
N VAL A 162 17.60 -43.12 -11.25
CA VAL A 162 16.64 -42.76 -12.32
C VAL A 162 15.44 -43.72 -12.37
N THR A 163 15.65 -45.00 -12.08
CA THR A 163 14.57 -46.00 -11.98
C THR A 163 13.54 -45.66 -10.91
N THR A 164 13.97 -45.08 -9.79
CA THR A 164 13.08 -44.61 -8.72
C THR A 164 12.33 -43.35 -9.14
N ILE A 165 12.99 -42.43 -9.84
CA ILE A 165 12.37 -41.23 -10.42
C ILE A 165 11.25 -41.62 -11.38
N ASN A 166 11.54 -42.52 -12.33
CA ASN A 166 10.57 -43.03 -13.30
C ASN A 166 9.36 -43.67 -12.63
N LYS A 167 9.58 -44.51 -11.60
CA LYS A 167 8.49 -45.13 -10.84
C LYS A 167 7.61 -44.10 -10.16
N ARG A 168 8.19 -43.09 -9.50
CA ARG A 168 7.44 -42.03 -8.81
C ARG A 168 6.66 -41.14 -9.77
N LEU A 169 7.24 -40.79 -10.92
CA LEU A 169 6.53 -40.05 -11.97
C LEU A 169 5.34 -40.84 -12.50
N TYR A 170 5.54 -42.14 -12.77
CA TYR A 170 4.47 -43.01 -13.23
C TYR A 170 3.32 -43.05 -12.22
N THR A 171 3.59 -43.32 -10.94
CA THR A 171 2.56 -43.36 -9.90
C THR A 171 1.87 -42.00 -9.70
N ALA A 172 2.62 -40.90 -9.73
CA ALA A 172 2.04 -39.56 -9.61
C ALA A 172 1.10 -39.23 -10.78
N ARG A 173 1.47 -39.58 -12.02
CA ARG A 173 0.62 -39.39 -13.20
C ARG A 173 -0.65 -40.21 -13.16
N GLN A 174 -0.62 -41.42 -12.58
CA GLN A 174 -1.85 -42.22 -12.39
C GLN A 174 -2.81 -41.59 -11.36
N ARG A 175 -2.29 -40.79 -10.44
CA ARG A 175 -3.07 -40.11 -9.39
C ARG A 175 -3.55 -38.72 -9.80
N LEU A 176 -2.91 -38.09 -10.78
CA LEU A 176 -3.25 -36.77 -11.30
C LEU A 176 -4.05 -36.89 -12.59
N LYS A 177 -5.13 -36.12 -12.72
CA LYS A 177 -5.86 -36.00 -14.00
C LYS A 177 -5.02 -35.26 -15.03
N GLU A 178 -5.12 -35.64 -16.30
CA GLU A 178 -4.34 -35.04 -17.39
C GLU A 178 -4.54 -33.53 -17.52
N SER A 179 -5.79 -33.04 -17.34
CA SER A 179 -6.09 -31.60 -17.31
C SER A 179 -5.39 -30.86 -16.17
N PHE A 180 -5.19 -31.49 -15.01
CA PHE A 180 -4.49 -30.88 -13.88
C PHE A 180 -2.99 -30.79 -14.13
N VAL A 181 -2.43 -31.76 -14.86
CA VAL A 181 -1.01 -31.77 -15.20
C VAL A 181 -0.66 -30.60 -16.12
N GLU A 182 -1.47 -30.31 -17.13
CA GLU A 182 -1.17 -29.20 -18.06
C GLU A 182 -1.32 -27.83 -17.39
N THR A 183 -2.38 -27.61 -16.60
CA THR A 183 -2.52 -26.37 -15.81
C THR A 183 -1.38 -26.20 -14.80
N PHE A 184 -0.99 -27.28 -14.12
CA PHE A 184 0.12 -27.25 -13.17
C PHE A 184 1.45 -26.87 -13.82
N LYS A 185 1.73 -27.45 -14.99
CA LYS A 185 2.92 -27.16 -15.78
C LYS A 185 2.96 -25.69 -16.22
N ASP A 186 1.84 -25.14 -16.65
CA ASP A 186 1.75 -23.73 -17.03
C ASP A 186 1.99 -22.80 -15.84
N ASP A 187 1.40 -23.09 -14.67
CA ASP A 187 1.61 -22.30 -13.47
C ASP A 187 3.07 -22.36 -13.00
N LEU A 188 3.69 -23.55 -13.00
CA LEU A 188 5.10 -23.69 -12.66
C LEU A 188 6.02 -22.93 -13.62
N ARG A 189 5.76 -22.99 -14.92
CA ARG A 189 6.56 -22.27 -15.92
C ARG A 189 6.44 -20.76 -15.80
N ARG A 190 5.26 -20.25 -15.43
CA ARG A 190 5.06 -18.83 -15.15
C ARG A 190 5.75 -18.39 -13.86
N GLN A 191 5.85 -19.27 -12.88
CA GLN A 191 6.39 -18.96 -11.55
C GLN A 191 7.87 -19.30 -11.35
N ARG A 192 8.51 -20.00 -12.30
CA ARG A 192 9.90 -20.44 -12.14
C ARG A 192 10.89 -19.26 -12.08
N PRO A 193 11.90 -19.31 -11.20
CA PRO A 193 12.96 -18.31 -11.12
C PRO A 193 13.68 -17.98 -12.43
N SER A 194 13.89 -18.96 -13.31
CA SER A 194 14.62 -18.79 -14.58
C SER A 194 13.85 -18.08 -15.70
N ARG A 195 12.60 -17.66 -15.45
CA ARG A 195 11.81 -16.89 -16.42
C ARG A 195 12.49 -15.58 -16.83
N ASP A 196 13.35 -15.04 -15.95
CA ASP A 196 14.15 -13.83 -16.17
C ASP A 196 15.42 -13.84 -15.27
N GLN A 197 16.19 -12.75 -15.26
CA GLN A 197 17.42 -12.58 -14.45
C GLN A 197 17.13 -12.07 -13.01
N SER A 198 15.86 -11.85 -12.64
CA SER A 198 15.50 -11.21 -11.37
C SER A 198 15.92 -12.03 -10.17
N PHE A 199 15.75 -13.36 -10.20
CA PHE A 199 16.11 -14.24 -9.09
C PHE A 199 17.61 -14.25 -8.82
N ALA A 200 18.44 -14.39 -9.87
CA ALA A 200 19.90 -14.36 -9.73
C ALA A 200 20.39 -13.01 -9.17
N THR A 201 19.72 -11.92 -9.54
CA THR A 201 19.99 -10.58 -9.00
C THR A 201 19.53 -10.47 -7.55
N LYS A 202 18.34 -11.01 -7.20
CA LYS A 202 17.86 -11.12 -5.81
C LYS A 202 18.80 -11.92 -4.93
N VAL A 203 19.46 -12.97 -5.43
CA VAL A 203 20.44 -13.73 -4.62
C VAL A 203 21.70 -12.92 -4.34
N LYS A 204 22.08 -11.99 -5.22
CA LYS A 204 23.21 -11.07 -5.00
C LYS A 204 22.82 -9.85 -4.16
N ALA A 205 21.54 -9.48 -4.16
CA ALA A 205 20.98 -8.46 -3.30
C ALA A 205 20.63 -9.05 -1.93
N SER A 206 20.97 -8.34 -0.86
CA SER A 206 20.57 -8.68 0.49
C SER A 206 19.67 -7.58 1.03
N LEU A 207 18.68 -7.97 1.84
CA LEU A 207 17.94 -7.03 2.65
C LEU A 207 18.51 -7.04 4.06
N ARG A 208 18.73 -5.85 4.61
CA ARG A 208 18.97 -5.69 6.04
C ARG A 208 18.08 -4.61 6.63
N PRO A 209 17.70 -4.72 7.91
CA PRO A 209 17.02 -3.64 8.62
C PRO A 209 17.83 -2.34 8.53
N PHE A 210 17.11 -1.24 8.35
CA PHE A 210 17.67 0.10 8.33
C PHE A 210 18.13 0.52 9.73
N LYS A 211 19.26 1.24 9.81
CA LYS A 211 19.82 1.82 11.03
C LYS A 211 19.87 3.34 10.92
N ASN A 212 19.84 4.05 12.05
CA ASN A 212 19.88 5.52 12.04
C ASN A 212 21.11 6.13 11.34
N GLU A 213 22.25 5.43 11.31
CA GLU A 213 23.45 5.85 10.57
C GLU A 213 23.27 5.84 9.04
N ASP A 214 22.38 4.99 8.53
CA ASP A 214 22.12 4.81 7.11
C ASP A 214 21.43 6.02 6.46
N TRP A 215 20.86 6.93 7.25
CA TRP A 215 20.21 8.13 6.72
C TRP A 215 21.13 9.00 5.87
N ARG A 216 22.45 8.93 6.08
CA ARG A 216 23.43 9.64 5.26
C ARG A 216 23.62 9.00 3.88
N SER A 217 23.36 7.71 3.78
CA SER A 217 23.56 6.91 2.58
C SER A 217 22.33 6.91 1.67
N ILE A 218 21.14 7.25 2.19
CA ILE A 218 19.90 7.39 1.40
C ILE A 218 20.03 8.43 0.29
N SER A 219 20.78 9.51 0.51
CA SER A 219 21.05 10.51 -0.53
C SER A 219 21.80 9.93 -1.74
N GLN A 220 22.56 8.84 -1.56
CA GLN A 220 23.36 8.22 -2.64
C GLN A 220 22.51 7.37 -3.60
N ILE A 221 21.36 6.85 -3.15
CA ILE A 221 20.45 6.00 -3.94
C ILE A 221 19.29 6.78 -4.57
N ALA A 222 19.19 8.07 -4.27
CA ALA A 222 18.11 8.93 -4.73
C ALA A 222 18.51 10.05 -5.72
N PRO A 223 19.58 9.95 -6.53
CA PRO A 223 19.96 11.05 -7.42
C PRO A 223 18.86 11.38 -8.43
N ALA A 224 18.03 10.40 -8.82
CA ALA A 224 16.86 10.63 -9.67
C ALA A 224 15.78 11.49 -8.99
N ARG A 225 15.55 11.36 -7.68
CA ARG A 225 14.58 12.17 -6.92
C ARG A 225 15.16 13.56 -6.61
N GLU A 226 16.43 13.60 -6.26
CA GLU A 226 17.21 14.82 -6.02
C GLU A 226 17.33 15.68 -7.29
N ARG A 227 17.44 15.09 -8.49
CA ARG A 227 17.54 15.85 -9.75
C ARG A 227 16.32 16.72 -10.06
N TYR A 228 15.13 16.37 -9.56
CA TYR A 228 13.88 17.09 -9.85
C TYR A 228 13.46 18.05 -8.73
N ASP A 229 13.63 17.70 -7.46
CA ASP A 229 13.26 18.54 -6.30
C ASP A 229 14.22 18.30 -5.11
N PRO A 230 15.47 18.82 -5.15
CA PRO A 230 16.46 18.59 -4.10
C PRO A 230 15.97 19.04 -2.72
N GLU A 231 15.34 20.23 -2.66
CA GLU A 231 14.78 20.78 -1.41
C GLU A 231 13.63 19.92 -0.88
N GLY A 232 12.72 19.47 -1.74
CA GLY A 232 11.63 18.57 -1.38
C GLY A 232 12.15 17.22 -0.86
N PHE A 233 13.22 16.69 -1.45
CA PHE A 233 13.86 15.47 -0.99
C PHE A 233 14.46 15.61 0.42
N ASP A 234 15.17 16.70 0.68
CA ASP A 234 15.75 17.00 2.00
C ASP A 234 14.67 17.13 3.08
N LEU A 235 13.57 17.80 2.76
CA LEU A 235 12.41 17.92 3.65
C LEU A 235 11.74 16.57 3.91
N TRP A 236 11.56 15.78 2.86
CA TRP A 236 11.05 14.41 2.97
C TRP A 236 11.91 13.59 3.93
N LEU A 237 13.24 13.63 3.74
CA LEU A 237 14.21 12.90 4.57
C LEU A 237 14.16 13.34 6.04
N ARG A 238 14.11 14.65 6.31
CA ARG A 238 13.94 15.20 7.67
C ARG A 238 12.65 14.72 8.31
N GLY A 239 11.54 14.74 7.56
CA GLY A 239 10.25 14.26 8.03
C GLY A 239 10.24 12.77 8.38
N ARG A 240 11.06 11.93 7.72
CA ARG A 240 11.22 10.52 8.09
C ARG A 240 12.06 10.35 9.36
N LYS A 241 13.09 11.17 9.55
CA LYS A 241 13.92 11.16 10.78
C LYS A 241 13.13 11.54 12.04
N MET A 242 12.09 12.35 11.89
CA MET A 242 11.22 12.82 12.98
C MET A 242 10.01 11.91 13.25
N PHE A 243 9.92 10.74 12.61
CA PHE A 243 8.82 9.79 12.85
C PHE A 243 8.86 9.27 14.31
N ASP A 244 7.70 9.21 14.95
CA ASP A 244 7.57 8.76 16.34
C ASP A 244 7.45 7.23 16.43
N ASP A 245 8.59 6.54 16.37
CA ASP A 245 8.67 5.07 16.49
C ASP A 245 8.17 4.54 17.85
N SER A 246 8.08 5.41 18.88
CA SER A 246 7.57 5.00 20.19
C SER A 246 6.05 4.79 20.20
N ARG A 247 5.37 5.43 19.25
CA ARG A 247 3.90 5.47 19.19
C ARG A 247 3.33 4.76 17.98
N TYR A 248 4.07 4.71 16.87
CA TYR A 248 3.59 4.19 15.60
C TYR A 248 4.53 3.14 15.03
N VAL A 249 3.96 2.16 14.34
CA VAL A 249 4.74 1.09 13.71
C VAL A 249 5.46 1.62 12.48
N ARG A 250 6.78 1.42 12.43
CA ARG A 250 7.61 1.59 11.25
C ARG A 250 8.49 0.36 11.05
N ARG A 251 8.62 -0.07 9.79
CA ARG A 251 9.60 -1.08 9.37
C ARG A 251 10.25 -0.62 8.09
N HIS A 252 11.57 -0.73 8.01
CA HIS A 252 12.33 -0.21 6.89
C HIS A 252 13.64 -0.96 6.69
N TYR A 253 14.04 -1.06 5.43
CA TYR A 253 15.14 -1.92 4.97
C TYR A 253 15.96 -1.20 3.92
N LEU A 254 17.23 -1.59 3.85
CA LEU A 254 18.07 -1.34 2.70
C LEU A 254 18.20 -2.62 1.89
N ALA A 255 18.09 -2.47 0.57
CA ALA A 255 18.58 -3.45 -0.38
C ALA A 255 20.01 -3.05 -0.77
N GLU A 256 20.95 -3.95 -0.58
CA GLU A 256 22.36 -3.72 -0.88
C GLU A 256 22.99 -4.96 -1.49
N HIS A 257 24.05 -4.77 -2.28
CA HIS A 257 24.88 -5.87 -2.72
C HIS A 257 25.46 -6.56 -1.49
N ALA A 258 25.26 -7.88 -1.37
CA ALA A 258 25.57 -8.64 -0.16
C ALA A 258 27.03 -8.57 0.32
N GLU A 259 27.96 -8.16 -0.56
CA GLU A 259 29.40 -8.09 -0.27
C GLU A 259 30.05 -6.72 -0.38
N THR A 260 29.75 -5.94 -1.42
CA THR A 260 30.33 -4.59 -1.57
C THR A 260 29.65 -3.57 -0.67
N GLY A 261 28.47 -3.90 -0.12
CA GLY A 261 27.61 -2.95 0.59
C GLY A 261 27.06 -1.85 -0.31
N GLN A 262 27.21 -1.99 -1.64
CA GLN A 262 26.66 -1.03 -2.59
C GLN A 262 25.15 -1.01 -2.42
N LEU A 263 24.60 0.15 -2.09
CA LEU A 263 23.17 0.31 -1.93
C LEU A 263 22.45 0.26 -3.28
N PHE A 264 21.41 -0.56 -3.34
CA PHE A 264 20.52 -0.67 -4.49
C PHE A 264 19.20 0.04 -4.24
N GLY A 265 18.73 0.09 -2.99
CA GLY A 265 17.45 0.69 -2.67
C GLY A 265 17.14 0.77 -1.19
N TYR A 266 16.10 1.53 -0.91
CA TYR A 266 15.48 1.69 0.40
C TYR A 266 13.98 1.46 0.27
N GLY A 267 13.42 0.77 1.25
CA GLY A 267 11.99 0.57 1.35
C GLY A 267 11.52 0.67 2.78
N ALA A 268 10.34 1.25 2.99
CA ALA A 268 9.76 1.41 4.31
C ALA A 268 8.23 1.36 4.29
N ILE A 269 7.67 0.90 5.40
CA ILE A 269 6.28 1.09 5.75
C ILE A 269 6.16 1.89 7.03
N GLU A 270 5.22 2.82 7.07
CA GLU A 270 4.90 3.62 8.25
C GLU A 270 3.41 3.63 8.52
N GLN A 271 3.04 3.35 9.76
CA GLN A 271 1.66 3.43 10.21
C GLN A 271 1.17 4.89 10.15
N SER A 272 0.00 5.09 9.57
CA SER A 272 -0.65 6.39 9.60
C SER A 272 -1.50 6.55 10.85
N ILE A 273 -1.88 7.78 11.18
CA ILE A 273 -2.87 8.06 12.23
C ILE A 273 -4.28 7.57 11.87
N TYR A 274 -4.53 7.32 10.57
CA TYR A 274 -5.78 6.79 10.04
C TYR A 274 -5.63 5.29 9.87
N LEU A 275 -5.64 4.58 11.00
CA LEU A 275 -5.71 3.13 10.99
C LEU A 275 -6.90 2.67 10.15
N PRO A 276 -6.83 1.56 9.39
CA PRO A 276 -5.75 0.59 9.23
C PRO A 276 -4.80 0.92 8.06
N LYS A 277 -4.64 2.21 7.72
CA LYS A 277 -3.87 2.65 6.57
C LYS A 277 -2.40 2.86 6.92
N TYR A 278 -1.53 2.34 6.05
CA TYR A 278 -0.08 2.50 6.11
C TYR A 278 0.42 3.29 4.89
N ARG A 279 1.60 3.88 5.01
CA ARG A 279 2.32 4.52 3.91
C ARG A 279 3.49 3.65 3.48
N LEU A 280 3.60 3.38 2.19
CA LEU A 280 4.74 2.74 1.56
C LEU A 280 5.70 3.81 1.05
N PHE A 281 6.99 3.60 1.27
CA PHE A 281 8.07 4.36 0.68
C PHE A 281 9.01 3.38 -0.04
N LEU A 282 9.40 3.74 -1.25
CA LEU A 282 10.39 3.03 -2.04
C LEU A 282 11.28 4.08 -2.71
N VAL A 283 12.59 3.92 -2.56
CA VAL A 283 13.61 4.80 -3.14
C VAL A 283 14.69 3.89 -3.70
N LEU A 284 14.79 3.79 -5.01
CA LEU A 284 15.82 3.02 -5.69
C LEU A 284 15.98 3.52 -7.12
N ASP A 285 17.15 3.26 -7.70
CA ASP A 285 17.41 3.55 -9.09
C ASP A 285 16.52 2.66 -10.01
N PRO A 286 15.87 3.23 -11.05
CA PRO A 286 15.01 2.48 -11.96
C PRO A 286 15.71 1.26 -12.62
N SER A 287 17.02 1.30 -12.81
CA SER A 287 17.79 0.17 -13.35
C SER A 287 17.74 -1.07 -12.47
N TRP A 288 17.58 -0.93 -11.15
CA TRP A 288 17.47 -2.05 -10.20
C TRP A 288 16.02 -2.41 -9.89
N LEU A 289 15.08 -1.50 -10.11
CA LEU A 289 13.66 -1.67 -9.80
C LEU A 289 13.07 -2.93 -10.42
N ARG A 290 13.30 -3.15 -11.73
CA ARG A 290 12.78 -4.30 -12.47
C ARG A 290 13.74 -5.49 -12.56
N LEU A 291 14.89 -5.41 -11.88
CA LEU A 291 15.85 -6.52 -11.78
C LEU A 291 15.65 -7.33 -10.48
N GLY A 292 14.44 -7.31 -9.92
CA GLY A 292 14.09 -8.10 -8.73
C GLY A 292 14.37 -7.43 -7.39
N VAL A 293 15.16 -6.33 -7.33
CA VAL A 293 15.38 -5.59 -6.08
C VAL A 293 14.09 -4.90 -5.62
N GLY A 294 13.34 -4.33 -6.56
CA GLY A 294 12.02 -3.74 -6.28
C GLY A 294 11.05 -4.77 -5.70
N ASP A 295 11.00 -5.96 -6.32
CA ASP A 295 10.18 -7.08 -5.82
C ASP A 295 10.62 -7.52 -4.44
N LEU A 296 11.91 -7.71 -4.22
CA LEU A 296 12.47 -8.11 -2.92
C LEU A 296 12.07 -7.15 -1.80
N LEU A 297 12.21 -5.84 -2.01
CA LEU A 297 11.77 -4.81 -1.05
C LEU A 297 10.25 -4.85 -0.85
N LEU A 298 9.47 -4.88 -1.95
CA LEU A 298 8.02 -4.82 -1.87
C LEU A 298 7.43 -6.07 -1.20
N ASP A 299 7.95 -7.27 -1.50
CA ASP A 299 7.51 -8.54 -0.91
C ASP A 299 7.77 -8.52 0.60
N LYS A 300 8.98 -8.12 1.03
CA LYS A 300 9.31 -8.02 2.46
C LYS A 300 8.40 -7.02 3.19
N LEU A 301 8.17 -5.85 2.60
CA LEU A 301 7.30 -4.82 3.17
C LEU A 301 5.83 -5.25 3.16
N THR A 302 5.40 -6.04 2.17
CA THR A 302 4.04 -6.59 2.11
C THR A 302 3.82 -7.62 3.22
N CYS A 303 4.79 -8.51 3.47
CA CYS A 303 4.75 -9.42 4.62
C CYS A 303 4.64 -8.65 5.95
N ASP A 304 5.42 -7.59 6.10
CA ASP A 304 5.38 -6.72 7.27
C ASP A 304 4.03 -6.00 7.45
N LEU A 305 3.40 -5.57 6.35
CA LEU A 305 2.06 -4.97 6.36
C LEU A 305 0.99 -5.97 6.79
N VAL A 306 1.09 -7.22 6.32
CA VAL A 306 0.18 -8.31 6.71
C VAL A 306 0.34 -8.62 8.20
N GLU A 307 1.58 -8.74 8.69
CA GLU A 307 1.87 -8.92 10.12
C GLU A 307 1.33 -7.78 10.98
N ALA A 308 1.38 -6.55 10.47
CA ALA A 308 0.86 -5.36 11.15
C ALA A 308 -0.68 -5.23 11.07
N GLY A 309 -1.37 -6.13 10.36
CA GLY A 309 -2.81 -6.05 10.16
C GLY A 309 -3.24 -4.84 9.33
N ALA A 310 -2.41 -4.40 8.38
CA ALA A 310 -2.77 -3.33 7.46
C ALA A 310 -3.90 -3.78 6.52
N VAL A 311 -4.89 -2.93 6.30
CA VAL A 311 -5.95 -3.18 5.28
C VAL A 311 -5.65 -2.45 3.98
N THR A 312 -5.01 -1.29 4.08
CA THR A 312 -4.66 -0.47 2.91
C THR A 312 -3.28 0.11 3.08
N VAL A 313 -2.54 0.19 1.98
CA VAL A 313 -1.26 0.87 1.91
C VAL A 313 -1.30 1.91 0.79
N SER A 314 -0.83 3.12 1.07
CA SER A 314 -0.74 4.21 0.11
C SER A 314 0.72 4.51 -0.23
N PHE A 315 1.02 4.73 -1.50
CA PHE A 315 2.30 5.24 -1.99
C PHE A 315 2.06 6.59 -2.65
N ARG A 316 2.87 7.61 -2.32
CA ARG A 316 2.78 8.94 -2.96
C ARG A 316 4.14 9.34 -3.50
N ASP A 317 4.17 9.73 -4.76
CA ASP A 317 5.38 10.27 -5.39
C ASP A 317 5.05 11.25 -6.52
N TYR A 318 6.09 11.84 -7.11
CA TYR A 318 5.98 12.70 -8.28
C TYR A 318 5.53 11.89 -9.49
N THR A 319 4.69 12.49 -10.34
CA THR A 319 4.24 11.87 -11.60
C THR A 319 5.38 11.65 -12.58
N ALA A 320 6.52 12.32 -12.42
CA ALA A 320 7.70 12.10 -13.26
C ALA A 320 8.44 10.79 -12.95
N GLN A 321 8.07 10.07 -11.88
CA GLN A 321 8.66 8.79 -11.50
C GLN A 321 7.92 7.63 -12.19
N ASP A 322 7.81 7.67 -13.52
CA ASP A 322 6.95 6.75 -14.29
C ASP A 322 7.29 5.28 -14.07
N GLU A 323 8.57 4.94 -13.89
CA GLU A 323 9.01 3.55 -13.72
C GLU A 323 8.51 2.93 -12.42
N ILE A 324 8.60 3.65 -11.29
CA ILE A 324 8.14 3.14 -9.99
C ILE A 324 6.63 3.11 -9.89
N LEU A 325 5.96 4.10 -10.49
CA LEU A 325 4.50 4.13 -10.56
C LEU A 325 3.98 2.95 -11.38
N SER A 326 4.57 2.72 -12.56
CA SER A 326 4.21 1.57 -13.40
C SER A 326 4.50 0.24 -12.71
N PHE A 327 5.65 0.10 -12.05
CA PHE A 327 6.01 -1.09 -11.27
C PHE A 327 4.98 -1.42 -10.18
N LEU A 328 4.46 -0.41 -9.47
CA LEU A 328 3.44 -0.58 -8.44
C LEU A 328 2.07 -0.89 -9.04
N ILE A 329 1.68 -0.20 -10.12
CA ILE A 329 0.40 -0.44 -10.82
C ILE A 329 0.31 -1.89 -11.32
N GLU A 330 1.38 -2.41 -11.93
CA GLU A 330 1.49 -3.82 -12.33
C GLU A 330 1.33 -4.81 -11.17
N ARG A 331 1.51 -4.35 -9.92
CA ARG A 331 1.40 -5.15 -8.68
C ARG A 331 0.12 -4.84 -7.90
N GLY A 332 -0.87 -4.27 -8.57
CA GLY A 332 -2.23 -4.10 -8.05
C GLY A 332 -2.43 -2.84 -7.21
N PHE A 333 -1.53 -1.86 -7.32
CA PHE A 333 -1.82 -0.51 -6.84
C PHE A 333 -2.68 0.24 -7.85
N ILE A 334 -3.61 1.06 -7.37
CA ILE A 334 -4.48 1.90 -8.21
C ILE A 334 -4.28 3.37 -7.87
N GLU A 335 -4.34 4.24 -8.87
CA GLU A 335 -4.33 5.68 -8.64
C GLU A 335 -5.63 6.12 -7.98
N THR A 336 -5.53 6.77 -6.83
CA THR A 336 -6.67 7.30 -6.07
C THR A 336 -6.71 8.81 -6.03
N MET A 337 -5.56 9.47 -6.24
CA MET A 337 -5.49 10.93 -6.20
C MET A 337 -4.35 11.47 -7.05
N ARG A 338 -4.60 12.60 -7.70
CA ARG A 338 -3.62 13.40 -8.44
C ARG A 338 -3.68 14.86 -8.00
N LEU A 339 -2.53 15.46 -7.73
CA LEU A 339 -2.41 16.84 -7.27
C LEU A 339 -1.29 17.57 -8.00
N MET A 340 -1.54 18.79 -8.43
CA MET A 340 -0.54 19.74 -8.93
C MET A 340 0.02 20.53 -7.75
N ASP A 341 1.34 20.69 -7.70
CA ASP A 341 2.05 21.51 -6.73
C ASP A 341 2.41 22.84 -7.35
N LEU A 342 1.78 23.87 -6.83
CA LEU A 342 1.90 25.24 -7.28
C LEU A 342 2.74 26.02 -6.26
N ARG A 343 3.73 26.79 -6.75
CA ARG A 343 4.52 27.69 -5.90
C ARG A 343 4.37 29.14 -6.38
N LEU A 344 4.29 30.05 -5.43
CA LEU A 344 4.28 31.50 -5.63
C LEU A 344 5.53 32.11 -4.99
N SER A 345 6.29 32.88 -5.77
CA SER A 345 7.34 33.77 -5.24
C SER A 345 6.68 34.99 -4.59
N VAL A 346 6.78 35.11 -3.27
CA VAL A 346 6.06 36.13 -2.50
C VAL A 346 6.53 37.54 -2.86
N GLY A 347 7.82 37.72 -3.13
CA GLY A 347 8.40 39.00 -3.53
C GLY A 347 7.90 39.49 -4.89
N GLU A 348 7.60 38.57 -5.80
CA GLU A 348 7.11 38.85 -7.16
C GLU A 348 5.59 38.92 -7.26
N ALA A 349 4.86 38.51 -6.21
CA ALA A 349 3.41 38.41 -6.25
C ALA A 349 2.75 39.80 -6.40
N GLU A 350 2.03 40.04 -7.49
CA GLU A 350 1.28 41.30 -7.69
C GLU A 350 -0.18 41.17 -7.23
N ILE A 351 -0.48 41.75 -6.07
CA ILE A 351 -1.83 41.71 -5.48
C ILE A 351 -2.69 42.94 -5.79
N ALA A 352 -2.06 44.06 -6.21
CA ALA A 352 -2.76 45.31 -6.50
C ALA A 352 -3.89 45.18 -7.54
N PRO A 353 -3.76 44.38 -8.62
CA PRO A 353 -4.84 44.19 -9.59
C PRO A 353 -6.13 43.57 -9.01
N PHE A 354 -6.05 42.97 -7.82
CA PHE A 354 -7.18 42.31 -7.15
C PHE A 354 -7.89 43.21 -6.14
N SER A 355 -7.38 44.42 -5.87
CA SER A 355 -7.95 45.38 -4.91
C SER A 355 -9.45 45.65 -5.18
N THR A 356 -9.82 45.90 -6.44
CA THR A 356 -11.23 46.11 -6.84
C THR A 356 -12.12 44.90 -6.53
N VAL A 357 -11.58 43.68 -6.60
CA VAL A 357 -12.35 42.46 -6.26
C VAL A 357 -12.54 42.39 -4.74
N VAL A 358 -11.49 42.70 -3.97
CA VAL A 358 -11.55 42.72 -2.50
C VAL A 358 -12.57 43.76 -2.02
N GLU A 359 -12.60 44.96 -2.59
CA GLU A 359 -13.58 45.98 -2.20
C GLU A 359 -15.01 45.59 -2.59
N LYS A 360 -15.23 45.03 -3.78
CA LYS A 360 -16.57 44.51 -4.16
C LYS A 360 -17.06 43.41 -3.22
N VAL A 361 -16.17 42.57 -2.71
CA VAL A 361 -16.53 41.55 -1.70
C VAL A 361 -16.97 42.24 -0.40
N ARG A 362 -16.27 43.30 0.02
CA ARG A 362 -16.61 44.09 1.21
C ARG A 362 -17.95 44.83 1.07
N GLU A 363 -18.20 45.46 -0.08
CA GLU A 363 -19.45 46.15 -0.40
C GLU A 363 -20.68 45.22 -0.35
N ARG A 364 -20.47 43.93 -0.60
CA ARG A 364 -21.51 42.88 -0.48
C ARG A 364 -21.75 42.43 0.96
N GLY A 365 -21.17 43.12 1.95
CA GLY A 365 -21.31 42.78 3.36
C GLY A 365 -20.46 41.59 3.82
N ILE A 366 -19.46 41.18 3.02
CA ILE A 366 -18.52 40.13 3.41
C ILE A 366 -17.32 40.75 4.12
N SER A 367 -17.07 40.32 5.35
CA SER A 367 -15.85 40.65 6.09
C SER A 367 -14.89 39.45 6.12
N ILE A 368 -13.59 39.70 6.26
CA ILE A 368 -12.59 38.64 6.45
C ILE A 368 -11.89 38.89 7.79
N SER A 369 -11.93 37.90 8.67
CA SER A 369 -11.24 37.88 9.96
C SER A 369 -10.27 36.70 10.05
N THR A 370 -9.45 36.66 11.09
CA THR A 370 -8.55 35.54 11.38
C THR A 370 -9.13 34.59 12.43
N LEU A 371 -8.62 33.36 12.48
CA LEU A 371 -8.95 32.42 13.56
C LEU A 371 -8.56 32.98 14.94
N ALA A 372 -7.46 33.74 15.04
CA ALA A 372 -7.08 34.42 16.27
C ALA A 372 -8.14 35.44 16.72
N GLU A 373 -8.66 36.23 15.78
CA GLU A 373 -9.73 37.19 16.04
C GLU A 373 -11.03 36.48 16.44
N GLU A 374 -11.45 35.43 15.72
CA GLU A 374 -12.68 34.71 16.08
C GLU A 374 -12.57 33.99 17.42
N ARG A 375 -11.39 33.44 17.76
CA ARG A 375 -11.12 32.87 19.10
C ARG A 375 -11.34 33.86 20.23
N ALA A 376 -11.01 35.13 19.99
CA ALA A 376 -11.12 36.18 21.00
C ALA A 376 -12.55 36.74 21.13
N HIS A 377 -13.34 36.73 20.05
CA HIS A 377 -14.59 37.48 19.99
C HIS A 377 -15.87 36.61 19.90
N ASP A 378 -15.80 35.39 19.38
CA ASP A 378 -16.97 34.53 19.18
C ASP A 378 -16.81 33.19 19.94
N PRO A 379 -17.54 32.96 21.04
CA PRO A 379 -17.46 31.69 21.77
C PRO A 379 -17.90 30.47 20.95
N ARG A 380 -18.66 30.67 19.86
CA ARG A 380 -19.14 29.62 18.95
C ARG A 380 -18.27 29.45 17.71
N TYR A 381 -17.08 30.05 17.65
CA TYR A 381 -16.22 29.99 16.46
C TYR A 381 -15.90 28.56 16.01
N VAL A 382 -15.71 27.62 16.95
CA VAL A 382 -15.42 26.21 16.65
C VAL A 382 -16.61 25.54 15.96
N GLU A 383 -17.81 25.77 16.47
CA GLU A 383 -19.07 25.24 15.91
C GLU A 383 -19.28 25.75 14.48
N LYS A 384 -19.16 27.06 14.28
CA LYS A 384 -19.34 27.70 12.97
C LYS A 384 -18.27 27.27 11.96
N LEU A 385 -17.01 27.13 12.38
CA LEU A 385 -15.94 26.61 11.52
C LEU A 385 -16.15 25.14 11.18
N TYR A 386 -16.61 24.33 12.13
CA TYR A 386 -16.92 22.94 11.89
C TYR A 386 -18.07 22.78 10.88
N ASP A 387 -19.14 23.57 11.03
CA ASP A 387 -20.26 23.62 10.06
C ASP A 387 -19.77 24.03 8.66
N LEU A 388 -18.97 25.10 8.56
CA LEU A 388 -18.39 25.55 7.30
C LEU A 388 -17.52 24.46 6.66
N THR A 389 -16.50 23.98 7.39
CA THR A 389 -15.52 23.02 6.85
C THR A 389 -16.14 21.68 6.50
N SER A 390 -17.14 21.22 7.26
CA SER A 390 -17.90 20.00 6.95
C SER A 390 -18.73 20.17 5.67
N THR A 391 -19.41 21.31 5.50
CA THR A 391 -20.15 21.61 4.26
C THR A 391 -19.21 21.62 3.06
N LEU A 392 -18.06 22.29 3.18
CA LEU A 392 -17.11 22.41 2.08
C LEU A 392 -16.43 21.09 1.73
N ARG A 393 -16.27 20.18 2.70
CA ARG A 393 -15.65 18.86 2.46
C ARG A 393 -16.53 17.92 1.65
N ILE A 394 -17.86 18.02 1.79
CA ILE A 394 -18.81 17.24 0.97
C ILE A 394 -18.63 17.56 -0.54
N ASP A 395 -18.23 18.79 -0.84
CA ASP A 395 -18.01 19.27 -2.20
C ASP A 395 -16.58 19.00 -2.73
N ASP A 396 -15.70 18.33 -1.96
CA ASP A 396 -14.33 18.01 -2.38
C ASP A 396 -14.27 16.60 -3.03
N PRO A 397 -14.20 16.50 -4.37
CA PRO A 397 -14.26 15.22 -5.10
C PRO A 397 -13.01 14.34 -4.91
N LEU A 398 -11.93 14.87 -4.32
CA LEU A 398 -10.71 14.10 -4.02
C LEU A 398 -10.66 13.57 -2.59
N ARG A 399 -11.58 14.00 -1.73
CA ARG A 399 -11.72 13.45 -0.39
C ARG A 399 -12.83 12.43 -0.43
N ASP A 400 -12.55 11.25 0.12
CA ASP A 400 -13.56 10.23 0.42
C ASP A 400 -14.76 10.96 1.06
N PRO A 401 -16.02 10.72 0.63
CA PRO A 401 -17.24 11.32 1.18
C PRO A 401 -17.51 10.88 2.63
N PHE A 402 -16.49 10.93 3.46
CA PHE A 402 -16.57 11.03 4.89
C PHE A 402 -17.16 12.40 5.19
N ALA A 403 -18.49 12.50 5.30
CA ALA A 403 -19.10 13.57 6.06
C ALA A 403 -18.90 13.23 7.55
N PRO A 404 -18.41 14.11 8.42
CA PRO A 404 -18.57 13.89 9.85
C PRO A 404 -19.96 14.44 10.24
N ALA A 405 -20.74 13.78 11.11
CA ALA A 405 -21.89 14.45 11.73
C ALA A 405 -21.89 14.44 13.25
N SER A 406 -22.76 15.33 13.75
CA SER A 406 -22.76 16.00 15.05
C SER A 406 -21.48 16.83 15.29
N PHE A 407 -21.65 18.07 15.73
CA PHE A 407 -20.53 18.88 16.20
C PHE A 407 -19.95 18.24 17.46
N TYR A 408 -18.75 17.67 17.35
CA TYR A 408 -18.02 17.20 18.52
C TYR A 408 -16.86 18.16 18.79
N GLU A 409 -17.08 19.07 19.74
CA GLU A 409 -16.18 20.20 20.00
C GLU A 409 -14.71 19.77 20.17
N ARG A 410 -14.48 18.68 20.91
CA ARG A 410 -13.15 18.14 21.14
C ARG A 410 -12.45 17.75 19.82
N GLU A 411 -13.15 17.10 18.89
CA GLU A 411 -12.60 16.72 17.59
C GLU A 411 -12.41 17.92 16.67
N ALA A 412 -13.33 18.87 16.68
CA ALA A 412 -13.21 20.10 15.91
C ALA A 412 -11.98 20.92 16.37
N ARG A 413 -11.71 20.96 17.69
CA ARG A 413 -10.54 21.63 18.27
C ARG A 413 -9.22 20.93 17.94
N LEU A 414 -9.19 19.60 17.88
CA LEU A 414 -7.98 18.82 17.58
C LEU A 414 -7.30 19.21 16.27
N TRP A 415 -8.02 19.78 15.31
CA TRP A 415 -7.45 20.27 14.06
C TRP A 415 -6.96 21.71 14.18
N LEU A 416 -7.73 22.58 14.84
CA LEU A 416 -7.42 24.00 14.99
C LEU A 416 -6.23 24.26 15.94
N GLU A 417 -5.95 23.33 16.84
CA GLU A 417 -4.92 23.45 17.89
C GLU A 417 -3.62 22.72 17.54
N ARG A 418 -3.46 22.26 16.29
CA ARG A 418 -2.22 21.59 15.86
C ARG A 418 -1.05 22.58 15.81
N PRO A 419 0.18 22.16 16.17
CA PRO A 419 1.35 23.05 16.18
C PRO A 419 1.68 23.73 14.85
N TYR A 420 1.23 23.16 13.73
CA TYR A 420 1.47 23.71 12.39
C TYR A 420 0.40 24.72 11.95
N VAL A 421 -0.68 24.91 12.71
CA VAL A 421 -1.74 25.88 12.39
C VAL A 421 -1.26 27.27 12.80
N LEU A 422 -1.44 28.25 11.92
CA LEU A 422 -1.15 29.65 12.17
C LEU A 422 -2.47 30.41 12.35
N PRO A 423 -2.91 30.70 13.59
CA PRO A 423 -4.21 31.34 13.83
C PRO A 423 -4.38 32.69 13.14
N ASP A 424 -3.30 33.48 13.03
CA ASP A 424 -3.29 34.77 12.34
C ASP A 424 -3.27 34.65 10.80
N ALA A 425 -2.94 33.46 10.28
CA ALA A 425 -2.91 33.15 8.85
C ALA A 425 -4.06 32.23 8.42
N TYR A 426 -5.07 32.08 9.27
CA TYR A 426 -6.26 31.28 9.03
C TYR A 426 -7.44 32.23 8.82
N PHE A 427 -7.77 32.51 7.56
CA PHE A 427 -8.73 33.56 7.17
C PHE A 427 -10.14 33.01 7.01
N ILE A 428 -11.11 33.71 7.56
CA ILE A 428 -12.53 33.32 7.61
C ILE A 428 -13.34 34.44 6.98
N ALA A 429 -14.03 34.15 5.88
CA ALA A 429 -14.97 35.07 5.27
C ALA A 429 -16.35 34.93 5.92
N LYS A 430 -16.94 36.06 6.32
CA LYS A 430 -18.20 36.13 7.06
C LYS A 430 -19.21 37.02 6.36
N HIS A 431 -20.45 36.57 6.25
CA HIS A 431 -21.59 37.40 5.88
C HIS A 431 -22.49 37.56 7.11
N SER A 432 -22.49 38.74 7.72
CA SER A 432 -23.05 38.94 9.08
C SER A 432 -22.44 37.94 10.08
N ASP A 433 -23.25 37.18 10.83
CA ASP A 433 -22.79 36.19 11.82
C ASP A 433 -22.35 34.84 11.21
N ARG A 434 -22.60 34.62 9.91
CA ARG A 434 -22.43 33.33 9.24
C ARG A 434 -21.06 33.22 8.56
N TYR A 435 -20.36 32.12 8.77
CA TYR A 435 -19.11 31.82 8.07
C TYR A 435 -19.41 31.22 6.70
N VAL A 436 -18.85 31.83 5.65
CA VAL A 436 -19.19 31.54 4.25
C VAL A 436 -17.99 31.09 3.42
N GLY A 437 -16.77 31.30 3.90
CA GLY A 437 -15.55 30.81 3.25
C GLY A 437 -14.36 30.78 4.20
N VAL A 438 -13.34 30.02 3.83
CA VAL A 438 -12.12 29.84 4.62
C VAL A 438 -10.92 29.69 3.69
N SER A 439 -9.76 30.20 4.11
CA SER A 439 -8.46 29.92 3.51
C SER A 439 -7.39 29.97 4.58
N ASP A 440 -6.59 28.91 4.74
CA ASP A 440 -5.49 28.90 5.71
C ASP A 440 -4.12 28.80 5.05
N LEU A 441 -3.14 29.41 5.71
CA LEU A 441 -1.72 29.12 5.58
C LEU A 441 -1.26 28.35 6.82
N ASN A 442 -0.47 27.30 6.61
CA ASN A 442 0.03 26.44 7.66
C ASN A 442 1.46 25.97 7.37
N LEU A 443 2.04 25.28 8.36
CA LEU A 443 3.40 24.73 8.33
C LEU A 443 3.42 23.20 8.22
N LEU A 444 2.32 22.57 7.78
CA LEU A 444 2.21 21.10 7.74
C LEU A 444 3.12 20.51 6.66
N ASP A 445 2.92 20.95 5.42
CA ASP A 445 3.79 20.61 4.29
C ASP A 445 4.91 21.62 4.22
N VAL A 446 5.97 21.37 4.99
CA VAL A 446 7.11 22.29 5.13
C VAL A 446 7.68 22.65 3.75
N VAL A 447 7.93 23.94 3.55
CA VAL A 447 8.68 24.51 2.42
C VAL A 447 9.73 25.44 3.00
N PRO A 448 10.98 25.44 2.47
CA PRO A 448 12.02 26.31 3.00
C PRO A 448 11.58 27.77 2.93
N GLU A 449 11.65 28.47 4.06
CA GLU A 449 11.27 29.90 4.16
C GLU A 449 9.85 30.20 3.64
N GLY A 450 8.95 29.22 3.67
CA GLY A 450 7.62 29.32 3.09
C GLY A 450 6.50 28.78 3.96
N VAL A 451 5.29 28.91 3.44
CA VAL A 451 4.03 28.44 4.03
C VAL A 451 3.23 27.69 2.98
N THR A 452 2.39 26.77 3.43
CA THR A 452 1.52 26.01 2.54
C THR A 452 0.07 26.44 2.74
N HIS A 453 -0.61 26.72 1.63
CA HIS A 453 -2.06 26.81 1.60
C HIS A 453 -2.65 25.44 1.91
N GLY A 454 -3.36 25.35 3.03
CA GLY A 454 -4.08 24.15 3.42
C GLY A 454 -5.36 24.02 2.63
N PHE A 455 -6.47 24.37 3.26
CA PHE A 455 -7.79 24.30 2.68
C PHE A 455 -8.26 25.69 2.25
N THR A 456 -8.85 25.79 1.05
CA THR A 456 -9.54 27.01 0.61
C THR A 456 -10.88 26.64 0.00
N GLY A 457 -11.96 27.19 0.52
CA GLY A 457 -13.30 26.88 0.03
C GLY A 457 -14.32 27.95 0.40
N VAL A 458 -15.38 28.02 -0.40
CA VAL A 458 -16.50 28.95 -0.24
C VAL A 458 -17.80 28.17 -0.44
N ARG A 459 -18.78 28.44 0.43
CA ARG A 459 -20.12 27.82 0.38
C ARG A 459 -20.72 28.01 -1.01
N ARG A 460 -21.42 27.00 -1.52
CA ARG A 460 -21.91 26.96 -2.91
C ARG A 460 -22.74 28.21 -3.27
N GLU A 461 -23.61 28.64 -2.36
CA GLU A 461 -24.47 29.82 -2.52
C GLU A 461 -23.70 31.17 -2.49
N TYR A 462 -22.42 31.15 -2.12
CA TYR A 462 -21.53 32.31 -2.09
C TYR A 462 -20.41 32.25 -3.16
N ARG A 463 -20.42 31.26 -4.05
CA ARG A 463 -19.42 31.12 -5.13
C ARG A 463 -19.60 32.18 -6.22
N HIS A 464 -18.54 32.38 -7.01
CA HIS A 464 -18.47 33.38 -8.10
C HIS A 464 -18.68 34.85 -7.64
N GLN A 465 -18.48 35.13 -6.35
CA GLN A 465 -18.59 36.48 -5.77
C GLN A 465 -17.24 37.14 -5.46
N GLY A 466 -16.13 36.51 -5.83
CA GLY A 466 -14.77 37.03 -5.55
C GLY A 466 -14.22 36.70 -4.16
N ILE A 467 -15.01 36.04 -3.29
CA ILE A 467 -14.61 35.73 -1.89
C ILE A 467 -13.34 34.87 -1.83
N CYS A 468 -13.24 33.84 -2.67
CA CYS A 468 -12.03 32.99 -2.74
C CYS A 468 -10.78 33.80 -3.12
N THR A 469 -10.92 34.72 -4.09
CA THR A 469 -9.84 35.64 -4.47
C THR A 469 -9.44 36.54 -3.31
N ALA A 470 -10.41 37.13 -2.61
CA ALA A 470 -10.12 38.02 -1.47
C ALA A 470 -9.41 37.28 -0.32
N LEU A 471 -9.84 36.05 -0.02
CA LEU A 471 -9.19 35.18 0.97
C LEU A 471 -7.72 34.88 0.58
N LYS A 472 -7.45 34.52 -0.68
CA LYS A 472 -6.09 34.24 -1.15
C LYS A 472 -5.21 35.48 -1.20
N VAL A 473 -5.76 36.63 -1.59
CA VAL A 473 -5.03 37.91 -1.54
C VAL A 473 -4.62 38.20 -0.09
N ARG A 474 -5.51 38.01 0.88
CA ARG A 474 -5.22 38.19 2.30
C ARG A 474 -4.10 37.27 2.80
N ALA A 475 -4.08 36.02 2.32
CA ALA A 475 -3.01 35.07 2.62
C ALA A 475 -1.66 35.53 2.05
N ILE A 476 -1.62 36.00 0.80
CA ILE A 476 -0.39 36.53 0.18
C ILE A 476 0.09 37.79 0.90
N GLU A 477 -0.82 38.69 1.31
CA GLU A 477 -0.49 39.86 2.14
C GLU A 477 0.15 39.46 3.47
N TYR A 478 -0.42 38.46 4.15
CA TYR A 478 0.15 37.92 5.38
C TYR A 478 1.55 37.37 5.12
N ALA A 479 1.73 36.57 4.06
CA ALA A 479 3.02 36.01 3.70
C ALA A 479 4.09 37.11 3.47
N LYS A 480 3.73 38.17 2.75
CA LYS A 480 4.58 39.35 2.53
C LYS A 480 4.97 40.04 3.83
N ARG A 481 4.01 40.31 4.71
CA ARG A 481 4.24 41.03 5.98
C ARG A 481 5.15 40.27 6.94
N HIS A 482 5.11 38.94 6.90
CA HIS A 482 5.89 38.07 7.79
C HIS A 482 7.20 37.59 7.15
N GLY A 483 7.55 38.09 5.96
CA GLY A 483 8.85 37.81 5.32
C GLY A 483 8.99 36.39 4.75
N TYR A 484 7.88 35.68 4.50
CA TYR A 484 7.94 34.40 3.80
C TYR A 484 8.36 34.62 2.35
N ARG A 485 9.19 33.72 1.81
CA ARG A 485 9.66 33.79 0.41
C ARG A 485 8.75 33.04 -0.56
N THR A 486 8.09 31.98 -0.09
CA THR A 486 7.28 31.11 -0.94
C THR A 486 5.94 30.77 -0.29
N VAL A 487 4.88 30.80 -1.10
CA VAL A 487 3.60 30.17 -0.76
C VAL A 487 3.40 28.96 -1.65
N ARG A 488 3.20 27.79 -1.07
CA ARG A 488 2.85 26.56 -1.77
C ARG A 488 1.34 26.36 -1.76
N ALA A 489 0.78 25.81 -2.83
CA ALA A 489 -0.61 25.39 -2.88
C ALA A 489 -0.72 24.07 -3.65
N PHE A 490 -1.73 23.27 -3.33
CA PHE A 490 -2.07 22.08 -4.10
C PHE A 490 -3.38 22.29 -4.87
N ASN A 491 -3.41 21.83 -6.11
CA ASN A 491 -4.60 21.86 -6.95
C ASN A 491 -4.92 20.48 -7.51
N SER A 492 -6.19 20.08 -7.42
CA SER A 492 -6.69 18.98 -8.23
C SER A 492 -6.71 19.39 -9.70
N PRO A 493 -6.29 18.52 -10.65
CA PRO A 493 -6.49 18.77 -12.08
C PRO A 493 -7.99 18.82 -12.44
N LEU A 494 -8.87 18.27 -11.60
CA LEU A 494 -10.33 18.36 -11.78
C LEU A 494 -10.90 19.75 -11.45
N HIS A 495 -10.15 20.61 -10.75
CA HIS A 495 -10.61 21.93 -10.27
C HIS A 495 -10.00 23.07 -11.09
N SER A 496 -10.43 23.20 -12.35
CA SER A 496 -9.89 24.17 -13.31
C SER A 496 -10.07 25.63 -12.88
N GLU A 497 -11.19 25.98 -12.22
CA GLU A 497 -11.45 27.36 -11.77
C GLU A 497 -10.45 27.84 -10.71
N LEU A 498 -10.15 26.99 -9.72
CA LEU A 498 -9.20 27.33 -8.67
C LEU A 498 -7.77 27.38 -9.20
N LEU A 499 -7.45 26.54 -10.20
CA LEU A 499 -6.17 26.57 -10.89
C LEU A 499 -6.00 27.90 -11.63
N ALA A 500 -6.99 28.31 -12.44
CA ALA A 500 -6.96 29.58 -13.15
C ALA A 500 -6.85 30.80 -12.20
N LEU A 501 -7.51 30.74 -11.04
CA LEU A 501 -7.33 31.77 -9.99
C LEU A 501 -5.89 31.80 -9.47
N ASN A 502 -5.32 30.65 -9.16
CA ASN A 502 -3.94 30.55 -8.68
C ASN A 502 -2.94 31.08 -9.70
N GLU A 503 -3.08 30.72 -10.97
CA GLU A 503 -2.22 31.22 -12.05
C GLU A 503 -2.31 32.74 -12.17
N ARG A 504 -3.52 33.31 -12.10
CA ARG A 504 -3.71 34.78 -12.09
C ARG A 504 -3.06 35.45 -10.89
N LEU A 505 -3.03 34.80 -9.72
CA LEU A 505 -2.35 35.28 -8.52
C LEU A 505 -0.81 35.12 -8.59
N GLY A 506 -0.29 34.53 -9.67
CA GLY A 506 1.14 34.34 -9.93
C GLY A 506 1.69 32.98 -9.51
N PHE A 507 0.85 32.05 -9.06
CA PHE A 507 1.30 30.69 -8.77
C PHE A 507 1.69 29.97 -10.06
N ARG A 508 2.77 29.19 -10.00
CA ARG A 508 3.24 28.37 -11.11
C ARG A 508 3.26 26.91 -10.70
N SER A 509 2.75 26.04 -11.57
CA SER A 509 2.87 24.60 -11.40
C SER A 509 4.32 24.18 -11.60
N LEU A 510 4.91 23.57 -10.58
CA LEU A 510 6.28 23.01 -10.67
C LEU A 510 6.26 21.50 -10.82
N PHE A 511 5.38 20.84 -10.07
CA PHE A 511 5.33 19.38 -10.02
C PHE A 511 3.89 18.88 -10.04
N SER A 512 3.74 17.59 -10.32
CA SER A 512 2.51 16.87 -10.05
C SER A 512 2.83 15.63 -9.21
N TYR A 513 1.94 15.31 -8.29
CA TYR A 513 2.01 14.14 -7.44
C TYR A 513 0.85 13.21 -7.75
N VAL A 514 1.12 11.92 -7.60
CA VAL A 514 0.10 10.88 -7.63
C VAL A 514 0.14 10.12 -6.31
N THR A 515 -1.03 9.75 -5.80
CA THR A 515 -1.18 8.77 -4.72
C THR A 515 -1.77 7.51 -5.30
N LEU A 516 -1.03 6.41 -5.14
CA LEU A 516 -1.49 5.07 -5.42
C LEU A 516 -1.92 4.40 -4.11
N GLU A 517 -2.97 3.59 -4.13
CA GLU A 517 -3.37 2.75 -2.99
C GLU A 517 -3.51 1.29 -3.41
N LYS A 518 -3.21 0.37 -2.48
CA LYS A 518 -3.49 -1.06 -2.61
C LYS A 518 -4.26 -1.57 -1.41
N CYS A 519 -5.37 -2.28 -1.66
CA CYS A 519 -6.07 -3.04 -0.63
C CYS A 519 -5.32 -4.35 -0.39
N LEU A 520 -4.95 -4.61 0.86
CA LEU A 520 -4.21 -5.80 1.28
C LEU A 520 -5.13 -6.92 1.76
N LYS A 521 -6.36 -6.58 2.20
CA LYS A 521 -7.42 -7.55 2.42
C LYS A 521 -7.99 -8.00 1.07
N GLU A 522 -8.25 -9.30 0.98
CA GLU A 522 -8.97 -9.86 -0.15
C GLU A 522 -10.42 -9.37 -0.14
N VAL A 523 -10.91 -8.94 -1.31
CA VAL A 523 -12.30 -8.54 -1.50
C VAL A 523 -13.01 -9.68 -2.22
N ALA A 524 -13.97 -10.31 -1.54
CA ALA A 524 -14.74 -11.42 -2.09
C ALA A 524 -15.63 -10.94 -3.25
N GLN A 525 -15.86 -11.80 -4.24
CA GLN A 525 -16.87 -11.56 -5.27
C GLN A 525 -18.23 -12.00 -4.71
N VAL A 526 -19.16 -11.06 -4.57
CA VAL A 526 -20.52 -11.28 -4.05
C VAL A 526 -21.51 -10.73 -5.05
N SER A 527 -22.62 -11.43 -5.31
CA SER A 527 -23.66 -10.95 -6.21
C SER A 527 -24.28 -9.65 -5.67
N SER A 528 -24.46 -8.66 -6.55
CA SER A 528 -25.09 -7.38 -6.19
C SER A 528 -26.51 -7.55 -5.66
N ASP A 529 -27.22 -8.61 -6.07
CA ASP A 529 -28.61 -8.87 -5.66
C ASP A 529 -28.74 -9.15 -4.14
N ILE A 530 -27.64 -9.54 -3.50
CA ILE A 530 -27.59 -9.74 -2.05
C ILE A 530 -27.60 -8.40 -1.31
N TYR A 531 -27.07 -7.33 -1.92
CA TYR A 531 -26.95 -6.02 -1.28
C TYR A 531 -28.29 -5.34 -1.01
N ASP A 532 -29.29 -5.57 -1.87
CA ASP A 532 -30.64 -5.06 -1.66
C ASP A 532 -31.30 -5.67 -0.40
N GLN A 533 -30.95 -6.91 -0.06
CA GLN A 533 -31.46 -7.58 1.15
C GLN A 533 -30.90 -6.92 2.43
N TYR A 534 -29.67 -6.39 2.36
CA TYR A 534 -29.01 -5.69 3.45
C TYR A 534 -29.40 -4.21 3.56
N ALA A 535 -29.93 -3.62 2.49
CA ALA A 535 -30.41 -2.25 2.54
C ALA A 535 -31.52 -2.09 3.60
N GLY A 536 -31.47 -0.98 4.32
CA GLY A 536 -32.42 -0.70 5.41
C GLY A 536 -31.81 0.10 6.54
N ARG A 537 -32.59 0.29 7.59
CA ARG A 537 -32.20 1.00 8.80
C ARG A 537 -31.96 0.00 9.91
N TYR A 538 -30.92 0.20 10.69
CA TYR A 538 -30.55 -0.67 11.80
C TYR A 538 -30.35 0.17 13.06
N ARG A 539 -31.03 -0.18 14.15
CA ARG A 539 -30.92 0.52 15.44
C ARG A 539 -30.11 -0.32 16.41
N ASP A 540 -29.08 0.28 17.01
CA ASP A 540 -28.29 -0.40 18.05
C ASP A 540 -29.13 -0.60 19.32
N ASP A 541 -29.34 -1.84 19.71
CA ASP A 541 -30.08 -2.19 20.93
C ASP A 541 -29.15 -2.37 22.14
N SER A 542 -27.83 -2.34 21.92
CA SER A 542 -26.84 -2.72 22.93
C SER A 542 -26.32 -1.53 23.74
N ARG A 543 -25.72 -0.52 23.08
CA ARG A 543 -24.85 0.46 23.73
C ARG A 543 -25.32 1.91 23.55
N CYS A 544 -25.82 2.25 22.36
CA CYS A 544 -26.36 3.56 22.00
C CYS A 544 -27.74 3.38 21.34
N ARG A 545 -28.81 3.38 22.16
CA ARG A 545 -30.19 3.13 21.68
C ARG A 545 -30.70 4.09 20.61
N ASP A 546 -30.10 5.26 20.48
CA ASP A 546 -30.45 6.28 19.48
C ASP A 546 -29.58 6.21 18.22
N LEU A 547 -28.59 5.31 18.17
CA LEU A 547 -27.72 5.15 17.00
C LEU A 547 -28.45 4.37 15.91
N ILE A 548 -28.64 5.03 14.76
CA ILE A 548 -29.19 4.42 13.54
C ILE A 548 -28.08 4.30 12.51
N ILE A 549 -27.88 3.09 12.01
CA ILE A 549 -27.01 2.76 10.89
C ILE A 549 -27.91 2.54 9.68
N VAL A 550 -27.72 3.34 8.63
CA VAL A 550 -28.44 3.23 7.36
C VAL A 550 -27.54 2.51 6.37
N ILE A 551 -28.00 1.37 5.86
CA ILE A 551 -27.30 0.61 4.83
C ILE A 551 -27.98 0.89 3.49
N ARG A 552 -27.20 1.22 2.46
CA ARG A 552 -27.68 1.46 1.10
C ARG A 552 -26.89 0.66 0.07
N ASN A 553 -27.59 0.19 -0.96
CA ASN A 553 -26.97 -0.27 -2.18
C ASN A 553 -26.87 0.91 -3.16
N GLU A 554 -25.66 1.30 -3.52
CA GLU A 554 -25.37 2.40 -4.44
C GLU A 554 -24.55 1.87 -5.61
N GLU A 555 -25.25 1.58 -6.73
CA GLU A 555 -24.65 1.08 -7.96
C GLU A 555 -23.83 -0.20 -7.76
N GLY A 556 -24.34 -1.15 -6.96
CA GLY A 556 -23.65 -2.41 -6.67
C GLY A 556 -22.53 -2.27 -5.63
N ARG A 557 -22.54 -1.22 -4.82
CA ARG A 557 -21.68 -1.05 -3.65
C ARG A 557 -22.53 -0.86 -2.41
N LEU A 558 -22.21 -1.62 -1.36
CA LEU A 558 -22.89 -1.47 -0.09
C LEU A 558 -22.23 -0.33 0.71
N THR A 559 -23.02 0.62 1.17
CA THR A 559 -22.53 1.72 2.01
C THR A 559 -23.25 1.72 3.36
N ALA A 560 -22.52 2.05 4.42
CA ALA A 560 -23.07 2.27 5.75
C ALA A 560 -22.96 3.75 6.11
N GLU A 561 -24.06 4.33 6.56
CA GLU A 561 -24.14 5.71 7.04
C GLU A 561 -24.65 5.73 8.47
N ALA A 562 -23.87 6.24 9.41
CA ALA A 562 -24.28 6.41 10.80
C ALA A 562 -23.64 7.68 11.35
N ILE A 563 -24.31 8.43 12.22
CA ILE A 563 -23.81 9.72 12.76
C ILE A 563 -23.22 10.61 11.64
N GLY A 564 -23.92 10.61 10.49
CA GLY A 564 -23.58 11.24 9.22
C GLY A 564 -22.19 10.91 8.65
N GLN A 565 -21.52 9.89 9.16
CA GLN A 565 -20.37 9.25 8.56
C GLN A 565 -20.83 8.17 7.60
N LYS A 566 -20.46 8.30 6.34
CA LYS A 566 -20.70 7.33 5.30
C LYS A 566 -19.41 6.62 4.93
N VAL A 567 -19.46 5.29 4.86
CA VAL A 567 -18.34 4.44 4.42
C VAL A 567 -18.82 3.35 3.48
N GLU A 568 -17.94 2.96 2.56
CA GLU A 568 -18.14 1.77 1.73
C GLU A 568 -17.80 0.49 2.52
N LEU A 569 -18.63 -0.54 2.34
CA LEU A 569 -18.48 -1.86 2.91
C LEU A 569 -17.95 -2.81 1.85
N PHE A 570 -16.71 -3.29 2.04
CA PHE A 570 -16.07 -4.23 1.13
C PHE A 570 -16.34 -5.66 1.59
N PRO A 571 -16.83 -6.57 0.74
CA PRO A 571 -17.14 -7.94 1.14
C PRO A 571 -15.89 -8.76 1.47
N GLU A 572 -15.91 -9.46 2.61
CA GLU A 572 -15.02 -10.60 2.92
C GLU A 572 -15.71 -11.94 2.62
N SER A 573 -17.05 -11.96 2.69
CA SER A 573 -17.93 -13.07 2.30
C SER A 573 -19.32 -12.51 2.02
N GLU A 574 -20.31 -13.36 1.68
CA GLU A 574 -21.68 -12.91 1.43
C GLU A 574 -22.31 -12.14 2.60
N LYS A 575 -21.89 -12.43 3.84
CA LYS A 575 -22.47 -11.83 5.06
C LYS A 575 -21.53 -10.92 5.84
N LYS A 576 -20.22 -10.98 5.58
CA LYS A 576 -19.20 -10.25 6.34
C LYS A 576 -18.50 -9.24 5.44
N PHE A 577 -18.37 -8.02 5.94
CA PHE A 577 -17.81 -6.87 5.25
C PHE A 577 -16.79 -6.15 6.12
N PHE A 578 -15.85 -5.46 5.50
CA PHE A 578 -14.85 -4.63 6.16
C PHE A 578 -14.82 -3.21 5.59
N VAL A 579 -14.23 -2.30 6.34
CA VAL A 579 -14.03 -0.89 5.96
C VAL A 579 -12.55 -0.63 5.70
N LYS A 580 -12.21 0.12 4.64
CA LYS A 580 -10.81 0.48 4.34
C LYS A 580 -10.31 1.68 5.14
N GLN A 581 -11.23 2.53 5.58
CA GLN A 581 -10.98 3.81 6.24
C GLN A 581 -10.69 3.65 7.74
N PHE A 582 -11.21 2.62 8.39
CA PHE A 582 -10.97 2.28 9.79
C PHE A 582 -11.06 0.77 10.06
N TYR A 583 -10.54 0.30 11.20
CA TYR A 583 -10.66 -1.11 11.62
C TYR A 583 -12.11 -1.39 11.98
N GLY A 584 -12.94 -1.59 10.96
CA GLY A 584 -14.37 -1.82 11.05
C GLY A 584 -14.75 -3.07 10.28
N GLU A 585 -15.55 -3.91 10.91
CA GLU A 585 -16.18 -5.07 10.30
C GLU A 585 -17.69 -5.02 10.56
N ILE A 586 -18.50 -5.34 9.55
CA ILE A 586 -19.94 -5.49 9.66
C ILE A 586 -20.32 -6.90 9.23
N THR A 587 -21.07 -7.61 10.06
CA THR A 587 -21.62 -8.92 9.73
C THR A 587 -23.13 -8.86 9.78
N PHE A 588 -23.80 -9.26 8.69
CA PHE A 588 -25.25 -9.37 8.61
C PHE A 588 -25.72 -10.76 9.01
N PHE A 589 -26.88 -10.82 9.65
CA PHE A 589 -27.49 -12.07 10.12
C PHE A 589 -28.92 -12.18 9.59
N LYS A 590 -29.26 -13.39 9.12
CA LYS A 590 -30.57 -13.74 8.60
C LYS A 590 -31.28 -14.71 9.56
N ASP A 591 -32.61 -14.71 9.56
CA ASP A 591 -33.41 -15.73 10.25
C ASP A 591 -33.59 -17.00 9.39
N GLU A 592 -34.39 -17.94 9.89
CA GLU A 592 -34.71 -19.21 9.21
C GLU A 592 -35.44 -19.01 7.87
N SER A 593 -36.12 -17.87 7.67
CA SER A 593 -36.80 -17.53 6.42
C SER A 593 -35.87 -16.90 5.37
N GLY A 594 -34.64 -16.56 5.77
CA GLY A 594 -33.65 -15.88 4.93
C GLY A 594 -33.73 -14.35 4.97
N GLU A 595 -34.59 -13.77 5.80
CA GLU A 595 -34.70 -12.32 5.97
C GLU A 595 -33.61 -11.78 6.91
N VAL A 596 -33.06 -10.62 6.56
CA VAL A 596 -32.01 -9.96 7.35
C VAL A 596 -32.62 -9.35 8.60
N THR A 597 -32.24 -9.86 9.78
CA THR A 597 -32.83 -9.43 11.05
C THR A 597 -31.98 -8.39 11.78
N HIS A 598 -30.65 -8.50 11.69
CA HIS A 598 -29.74 -7.61 12.40
C HIS A 598 -28.35 -7.61 11.77
N LEU A 599 -27.55 -6.62 12.16
CA LEU A 599 -26.12 -6.57 11.89
C LEU A 599 -25.33 -6.45 13.18
N VAL A 600 -24.10 -6.94 13.14
CA VAL A 600 -23.11 -6.75 14.20
C VAL A 600 -21.95 -5.95 13.62
N SER A 601 -21.66 -4.80 14.22
CA SER A 601 -20.49 -4.00 13.87
C SER A 601 -19.40 -4.18 14.91
N ARG A 602 -18.19 -4.52 14.48
CA ARG A 602 -16.98 -4.56 15.31
C ARG A 602 -16.05 -3.46 14.87
N THR A 603 -15.63 -2.62 15.80
CA THR A 603 -14.73 -1.49 15.53
C THR A 603 -13.59 -1.47 16.53
N ARG A 604 -12.38 -1.08 16.08
CA ARG A 604 -11.21 -0.99 16.95
C ARG A 604 -10.43 0.30 16.71
N GLY A 605 -10.21 1.06 17.79
CA GLY A 605 -9.32 2.23 17.78
C GLY A 605 -7.86 1.87 18.07
N LEU A 606 -6.94 2.81 17.78
CA LEU A 606 -5.52 2.67 18.16
C LEU A 606 -5.42 2.53 19.69
N ASN A 607 -4.88 1.41 20.17
CA ASN A 607 -4.75 1.11 21.61
C ASN A 607 -6.08 1.15 22.39
N GLN A 608 -7.21 0.96 21.71
CA GLN A 608 -8.53 0.85 22.34
C GLN A 608 -9.03 -0.59 22.28
N PRO A 609 -9.81 -1.04 23.29
CA PRO A 609 -10.50 -2.32 23.21
C PRO A 609 -11.48 -2.32 22.04
N GLU A 610 -11.72 -3.50 21.48
CA GLU A 610 -12.74 -3.67 20.46
C GLU A 610 -14.12 -3.25 21.00
N THR A 611 -14.85 -2.49 20.19
CA THR A 611 -16.24 -2.12 20.44
C THR A 611 -17.13 -2.95 19.52
N VAL A 612 -18.10 -3.63 20.12
CA VAL A 612 -19.12 -4.41 19.41
C VAL A 612 -20.47 -3.73 19.56
N LEU A 613 -21.18 -3.56 18.45
CA LEU A 613 -22.54 -3.00 18.39
C LEU A 613 -23.47 -4.03 17.75
N HIS A 614 -24.66 -4.21 18.33
CA HIS A 614 -25.69 -5.13 17.84
C HIS A 614 -26.91 -4.32 17.40
N ALA A 615 -27.08 -4.16 16.09
CA ALA A 615 -28.11 -3.31 15.54
C ALA A 615 -29.20 -4.12 14.83
N LYS A 616 -30.44 -4.07 15.34
CA LYS A 616 -31.59 -4.75 14.74
C LYS A 616 -32.11 -3.96 13.55
N LYS A 617 -32.52 -4.66 12.50
CA LYS A 617 -33.19 -4.05 11.35
C LYS A 617 -34.54 -3.48 11.83
N ILE A 618 -34.83 -2.25 11.43
CA ILE A 618 -36.09 -1.56 11.71
C ILE A 618 -36.74 -1.15 10.39
N GLU A 619 -38.06 -0.99 10.43
CA GLU A 619 -38.87 -0.49 9.30
C GLU A 619 -38.46 0.91 8.84
#